data_AF-A0A7Y6E4C2-F1
#
_entry.id   AF-A0A7Y6E4C2-F1
#
_cell.length_a   1.000
_cell.length_b   1.000
_cell.length_c   1.000
_cell.angle_alpha   90.00
_cell.angle_beta   90.00
_cell.angle_gamma   90.00
#
_symmetry.space_group_name_H-M   'P 1'
#
loop_
_entity.id
_entity.type
_entity.pdbx_description
1 polymer ?
#
loop_
_entity_poly.entity_id
_entity_poly.type
_entity_poly.pdbx_seq_one_letter_code
_entity_poly.pdbx_strand_id
1 'polypeptide(L)'
;MHELTELLSEYDIARAYTDDLWRDLTPDEVTWRPHEDSSAIGWHLGHQAHVAHFMIRNLTAAEPSPDPEPDALMDSANPEKFRGALPTVERLTAFRTTVAERVHARLGAIAAGNAAAPTQMAIVATHLLTALINHEYRHDDGVSPARTKLRAWGRISEVRAESLGHALPDDPTSDRLRRIDGYLVLSPYA
;
A
#
# COMPACT_ATOMS: atom_id res chain seq x y z
N MET A 1 -11.57 13.31 15.82
CA MET A 1 -10.97 12.12 16.45
C MET A 1 -11.66 10.85 16.01
N HIS A 2 -13.00 10.75 16.03
CA HIS A 2 -13.75 9.63 15.41
C HIS A 2 -13.34 9.34 13.96
N GLU A 3 -13.07 10.39 13.19
CA GLU A 3 -12.66 10.29 11.79
C GLU A 3 -11.32 9.54 11.57
N LEU A 4 -10.35 9.64 12.49
CA LEU A 4 -9.09 8.86 12.39
C LEU A 4 -9.29 7.38 12.66
N THR A 5 -10.17 7.02 13.60
CA THR A 5 -10.48 5.62 13.89
C THR A 5 -11.16 4.96 12.71
N GLU A 6 -12.10 5.66 12.07
CA GLU A 6 -12.75 5.17 10.85
C GLU A 6 -11.75 5.04 9.69
N LEU A 7 -10.86 6.02 9.52
CA LEU A 7 -9.80 5.93 8.51
C LEU A 7 -8.84 4.76 8.77
N LEU A 8 -8.55 4.41 10.03
CA LEU A 8 -7.74 3.23 10.34
C LEU A 8 -8.45 1.94 9.92
N SER A 9 -9.77 1.87 10.07
CA SER A 9 -10.55 0.75 9.53
C SER A 9 -10.53 0.71 8.00
N GLU A 10 -10.61 1.86 7.33
CA GLU A 10 -10.46 1.93 5.86
C GLU A 10 -9.06 1.51 5.39
N TYR A 11 -8.02 1.78 6.18
CA TYR A 11 -6.67 1.30 5.93
C TYR A 11 -6.56 -0.22 6.04
N ASP A 12 -7.24 -0.83 7.02
CA ASP A 12 -7.30 -2.28 7.14
C ASP A 12 -8.05 -2.92 5.97
N ILE A 13 -9.15 -2.31 5.50
CA ILE A 13 -9.89 -2.76 4.31
C ILE A 13 -9.00 -2.71 3.07
N ALA A 14 -8.28 -1.60 2.85
CA ALA A 14 -7.40 -1.46 1.70
C ALA A 14 -6.31 -2.53 1.69
N ARG A 15 -5.66 -2.77 2.82
CA ARG A 15 -4.63 -3.80 2.95
C ARG A 15 -5.18 -5.21 2.79
N ALA A 16 -6.38 -5.48 3.31
CA ALA A 16 -7.03 -6.77 3.14
C ALA A 16 -7.33 -7.05 1.67
N TYR A 17 -7.77 -6.03 0.92
CA TYR A 17 -7.95 -6.14 -0.52
C TYR A 17 -6.63 -6.41 -1.25
N THR A 18 -5.56 -5.68 -0.92
CA THR A 18 -4.22 -5.99 -1.45
C THR A 18 -3.86 -7.44 -1.20
N ASP A 19 -4.14 -7.92 0.01
CA ASP A 19 -3.84 -9.27 0.44
C ASP A 19 -4.61 -10.35 -0.34
N ASP A 20 -5.87 -10.09 -0.68
CA ASP A 20 -6.67 -10.95 -1.55
C ASP A 20 -6.11 -11.04 -2.98
N LEU A 21 -5.29 -10.07 -3.41
CA LEU A 21 -4.63 -10.10 -4.71
C LEU A 21 -3.39 -11.02 -4.78
N TRP A 22 -2.84 -11.48 -3.66
CA TRP A 22 -1.57 -12.25 -3.71
C TRP A 22 -1.53 -13.50 -2.85
N ARG A 23 -2.39 -13.64 -1.83
CA ARG A 23 -2.26 -14.71 -0.82
C ARG A 23 -2.36 -16.15 -1.38
N ASP A 24 -3.01 -16.33 -2.51
CA ASP A 24 -3.15 -17.62 -3.21
C ASP A 24 -2.05 -17.88 -4.25
N LEU A 25 -1.17 -16.91 -4.51
CA LEU A 25 -0.07 -17.03 -5.44
C LEU A 25 1.11 -17.78 -4.82
N THR A 26 1.84 -18.51 -5.65
CA THR A 26 3.09 -19.16 -5.26
C THR A 26 4.22 -18.14 -5.05
N PRO A 27 5.28 -18.47 -4.28
CA PRO A 27 6.43 -17.57 -4.12
C PRO A 27 7.10 -17.16 -5.44
N ASP A 28 7.13 -18.07 -6.41
CA ASP A 28 7.68 -17.78 -7.75
C ASP A 28 6.83 -16.75 -8.47
N GLU A 29 5.50 -16.87 -8.43
CA GLU A 29 4.58 -15.89 -9.01
C GLU A 29 4.67 -14.52 -8.33
N VAL A 30 4.84 -14.47 -7.01
CA VAL A 30 4.99 -13.22 -6.26
C VAL A 30 6.29 -12.49 -6.63
N THR A 31 7.36 -13.22 -6.95
CA THR A 31 8.68 -12.64 -7.27
C THR A 31 8.91 -12.48 -8.78
N TRP A 32 8.06 -13.06 -9.61
CA TRP A 32 8.13 -12.97 -11.06
C TRP A 32 7.69 -11.60 -11.60
N ARG A 33 8.32 -11.18 -12.71
CA ARG A 33 7.93 -9.98 -13.46
C ARG A 33 7.87 -10.26 -14.96
N PRO A 34 6.93 -9.63 -15.70
CA PRO A 34 6.75 -9.87 -17.13
C PRO A 34 7.89 -9.32 -18.00
N HIS A 35 8.50 -8.20 -17.61
CA HIS A 35 9.63 -7.59 -18.32
C HIS A 35 10.46 -6.69 -17.38
N GLU A 36 11.61 -6.21 -17.83
CA GLU A 36 12.57 -5.43 -17.01
C GLU A 36 12.00 -4.11 -16.49
N ASP A 37 11.11 -3.48 -17.27
CA ASP A 37 10.39 -2.27 -16.88
C ASP A 37 9.10 -2.55 -16.10
N SER A 38 8.92 -3.77 -15.56
CA SER A 38 7.81 -4.10 -14.67
C SER A 38 8.33 -4.44 -13.28
N SER A 39 7.53 -4.11 -12.27
CA SER A 39 7.72 -4.66 -10.94
C SER A 39 7.05 -6.02 -10.82
N ALA A 40 7.61 -6.86 -9.97
CA ALA A 40 6.91 -8.04 -9.48
C ALA A 40 5.91 -7.63 -8.39
N ILE A 41 4.90 -8.49 -8.15
CA ILE A 41 3.91 -8.28 -7.09
C ILE A 41 4.59 -8.04 -5.74
N GLY A 42 5.60 -8.85 -5.40
CA GLY A 42 6.36 -8.73 -4.16
C GLY A 42 7.05 -7.38 -3.97
N TRP A 43 7.42 -6.69 -5.04
CA TRP A 43 7.96 -5.33 -4.93
C TRP A 43 6.88 -4.33 -4.53
N HIS A 44 5.69 -4.40 -5.15
CA HIS A 44 4.56 -3.55 -4.74
C HIS A 44 4.17 -3.78 -3.29
N LEU A 45 4.16 -5.04 -2.87
CA LEU A 45 3.85 -5.43 -1.49
C LEU A 45 4.79 -4.77 -0.48
N GLY A 46 6.09 -4.76 -0.76
CA GLY A 46 7.08 -4.09 0.07
C GLY A 46 7.03 -2.56 -0.06
N HIS A 47 6.81 -2.03 -1.26
CA HIS A 47 6.73 -0.59 -1.53
C HIS A 47 5.59 0.10 -0.79
N GLN A 48 4.40 -0.50 -0.78
CA GLN A 48 3.25 -0.05 -0.01
C GLN A 48 3.61 0.14 1.48
N ALA A 49 4.20 -0.89 2.10
CA ALA A 49 4.65 -0.82 3.49
C ALA A 49 5.80 0.18 3.70
N HIS A 50 6.76 0.24 2.77
CA HIS A 50 7.86 1.19 2.83
C HIS A 50 7.35 2.64 2.86
N VAL A 51 6.44 3.01 1.94
CA VAL A 51 5.88 4.37 1.89
C VAL A 51 5.08 4.68 3.14
N ALA A 52 4.23 3.75 3.61
CA ALA A 52 3.48 3.93 4.85
C ALA A 52 4.38 4.24 6.04
N HIS A 53 5.41 3.42 6.24
CA HIS A 53 6.38 3.63 7.32
C HIS A 53 7.19 4.92 7.12
N PHE A 54 7.68 5.19 5.91
CA PHE A 54 8.44 6.40 5.60
C PHE A 54 7.66 7.67 5.91
N MET A 55 6.37 7.73 5.55
CA MET A 55 5.58 8.94 5.83
C MET A 55 5.22 9.06 7.31
N ILE A 56 4.82 7.96 7.97
CA ILE A 56 4.47 7.97 9.40
C ILE A 56 5.68 8.39 10.23
N ARG A 57 6.85 7.79 10.00
CA ARG A 57 8.05 8.07 10.81
C ARG A 57 8.53 9.51 10.66
N ASN A 58 8.39 10.10 9.48
CA ASN A 58 8.91 11.45 9.24
C ASN A 58 7.92 12.55 9.64
N LEU A 59 6.61 12.30 9.54
CA LEU A 59 5.59 13.32 9.78
C LEU A 59 4.94 13.23 11.16
N THR A 60 5.05 12.09 11.83
CA THR A 60 4.35 11.88 13.11
C THR A 60 5.28 11.49 14.25
N ALA A 61 6.26 10.59 14.07
CA ALA A 61 7.22 10.21 15.11
C ALA A 61 8.51 9.71 14.50
N ALA A 62 9.64 10.36 14.80
CA ALA A 62 10.96 9.90 14.34
C ALA A 62 11.27 8.49 14.89
N GLU A 63 10.96 7.46 14.10
CA GLU A 63 11.23 6.05 14.39
C GLU A 63 12.20 5.44 13.35
N PRO A 64 13.07 4.51 13.76
CA PRO A 64 13.92 3.77 12.85
C PRO A 64 13.11 2.81 11.97
N SER A 65 13.66 2.42 10.82
CA SER A 65 13.07 1.38 9.98
C SER A 65 12.91 0.05 10.72
N PRO A 66 11.74 -0.62 10.64
CA PRO A 66 11.57 -1.95 11.18
C PRO A 66 12.37 -3.00 10.41
N ASP A 67 12.72 -2.73 9.14
CA ASP A 67 13.63 -3.55 8.34
C ASP A 67 14.38 -2.67 7.32
N PRO A 68 15.61 -2.20 7.63
CA PRO A 68 16.33 -1.22 6.81
C PRO A 68 16.71 -1.69 5.40
N GLU A 69 16.85 -3.00 5.20
CA GLU A 69 17.28 -3.56 3.90
C GLU A 69 16.15 -3.53 2.86
N PRO A 70 14.91 -4.01 3.15
CA PRO A 70 13.74 -3.78 2.30
C PRO A 70 13.50 -2.30 2.04
N ASP A 71 13.70 -1.42 3.03
CA ASP A 71 13.48 0.02 2.85
C ASP A 71 14.22 0.60 1.64
N ALA A 72 15.49 0.23 1.45
CA ALA A 72 16.28 0.72 0.31
C ALA A 72 15.81 0.09 -1.03
N LEU A 73 15.43 -1.18 -1.01
CA LEU A 73 14.99 -1.91 -2.20
C LEU A 73 13.60 -1.48 -2.69
N MET A 74 12.75 -1.08 -1.75
CA MET A 74 11.36 -0.71 -1.99
C MET A 74 11.17 0.78 -2.33
N ASP A 75 12.25 1.56 -2.39
CA ASP A 75 12.19 2.96 -2.82
C ASP A 75 11.91 3.06 -4.33
N SER A 76 10.79 3.68 -4.70
CA SER A 76 10.40 3.93 -6.09
C SER A 76 11.36 4.85 -6.87
N ALA A 77 12.23 5.60 -6.18
CA ALA A 77 13.27 6.38 -6.82
C ALA A 77 14.30 5.49 -7.54
N ASN A 78 14.39 4.20 -7.19
CA ASN A 78 15.18 3.21 -7.91
C ASN A 78 14.40 2.68 -9.14
N PRO A 79 14.93 2.86 -10.36
CA PRO A 79 14.33 2.32 -11.59
C PRO A 79 14.09 0.80 -11.53
N GLU A 80 13.07 0.32 -12.23
CA GLU A 80 12.58 -1.07 -12.22
C GLU A 80 13.68 -2.10 -12.50
N LYS A 81 14.53 -1.82 -13.49
CA LYS A 81 15.66 -2.68 -13.87
C LYS A 81 16.72 -2.83 -12.78
N PHE A 82 16.75 -1.93 -11.79
CA PHE A 82 17.69 -1.94 -10.67
C PHE A 82 17.08 -2.46 -9.36
N ARG A 83 15.80 -2.83 -9.38
CA ARG A 83 15.14 -3.52 -8.26
C ARG A 83 15.69 -4.95 -8.23
N GLY A 84 16.67 -5.18 -7.35
CA GLY A 84 17.44 -6.43 -7.24
C GLY A 84 16.62 -7.63 -6.78
N ALA A 85 17.27 -8.60 -6.15
CA ALA A 85 16.58 -9.78 -5.62
C ALA A 85 15.56 -9.37 -4.54
N LEU A 86 14.32 -9.81 -4.69
CA LEU A 86 13.27 -9.51 -3.72
C LEU A 86 13.43 -10.32 -2.44
N PRO A 87 12.98 -9.78 -1.28
CA PRO A 87 12.86 -10.57 -0.06
C PRO A 87 11.87 -11.72 -0.25
N THR A 88 11.97 -12.75 0.60
CA THR A 88 11.00 -13.86 0.56
C THR A 88 9.59 -13.38 0.91
N VAL A 89 8.58 -14.14 0.51
CA VAL A 89 7.17 -13.84 0.82
C VAL A 89 6.95 -13.72 2.32
N GLU A 90 7.59 -14.57 3.13
CA GLU A 90 7.50 -14.52 4.59
C GLU A 90 8.07 -13.21 5.14
N ARG A 91 9.23 -12.76 4.62
CA ARG A 91 9.85 -11.50 5.06
C ARG A 91 9.03 -10.28 4.63
N LEU A 92 8.48 -10.28 3.40
CA LEU A 92 7.57 -9.23 2.94
C LEU A 92 6.30 -9.17 3.80
N THR A 93 5.73 -10.32 4.14
CA THR A 93 4.56 -10.42 5.01
C THR A 93 4.87 -9.86 6.40
N ALA A 94 5.99 -10.28 7.01
CA ALA A 94 6.41 -9.80 8.31
C ALA A 94 6.66 -8.28 8.32
N PHE A 95 7.29 -7.75 7.25
CA PHE A 95 7.50 -6.31 7.09
C PHE A 95 6.17 -5.55 6.97
N ARG A 96 5.26 -5.98 6.09
CA ARG A 96 3.91 -5.40 5.95
C ARG A 96 3.14 -5.40 7.25
N THR A 97 3.18 -6.51 8.01
CA THR A 97 2.49 -6.63 9.31
C THR A 97 3.09 -5.66 10.33
N THR A 98 4.41 -5.65 10.48
CA THR A 98 5.10 -4.75 11.41
C THR A 98 4.79 -3.29 11.10
N VAL A 99 4.82 -2.90 9.83
CA VAL A 99 4.46 -1.53 9.42
C VAL A 99 3.00 -1.20 9.76
N ALA A 100 2.06 -2.14 9.55
CA ALA A 100 0.65 -1.95 9.93
C ALA A 100 0.53 -1.59 11.42
N GLU A 101 1.20 -2.39 12.25
CA GLU A 101 1.17 -2.21 13.71
C GLU A 101 1.75 -0.84 14.10
N ARG A 102 2.80 -0.37 13.42
CA ARG A 102 3.38 0.97 13.65
C ARG A 102 2.42 2.09 13.24
N VAL A 103 1.79 1.97 12.07
CA VAL A 103 0.77 2.91 11.58
C VAL A 103 -0.37 3.01 12.60
N HIS A 104 -0.94 1.87 13.01
CA HIS A 104 -2.02 1.80 13.99
C HIS A 104 -1.62 2.36 15.35
N ALA A 105 -0.46 1.95 15.88
CA ALA A 105 0.01 2.43 17.16
C ALA A 105 0.18 3.96 17.14
N ARG A 106 0.76 4.50 16.08
CA ARG A 106 1.06 5.93 16.01
C ARG A 106 -0.17 6.79 15.78
N LEU A 107 -1.01 6.41 14.82
CA LEU A 107 -2.23 7.14 14.50
C LEU A 107 -3.31 6.94 15.58
N GLY A 108 -3.35 5.77 16.21
CA GLY A 108 -4.19 5.50 17.38
C GLY A 108 -3.79 6.37 18.58
N ALA A 109 -2.49 6.57 18.83
CA ALA A 109 -2.03 7.51 19.85
C ALA A 109 -2.46 8.95 19.55
N ILE A 110 -2.37 9.40 18.29
CA ILE A 110 -2.85 10.73 17.87
C ILE A 110 -4.38 10.84 18.06
N ALA A 111 -5.13 9.82 17.65
CA ALA A 111 -6.59 9.78 17.80
C ALA A 111 -7.04 9.80 19.27
N ALA A 112 -6.22 9.26 20.19
CA ALA A 112 -6.44 9.30 21.63
C ALA A 112 -5.97 10.63 22.28
N GLY A 113 -5.42 11.58 21.51
CA GLY A 113 -4.85 12.82 22.03
C GLY A 113 -3.48 12.66 22.71
N ASN A 114 -2.85 11.48 22.60
CA ASN A 114 -1.54 11.16 23.17
C ASN A 114 -0.40 11.59 22.24
N ALA A 115 -0.43 12.85 21.81
CA ALA A 115 0.58 13.46 20.96
C ALA A 115 0.77 14.94 21.33
N ALA A 116 1.98 15.47 21.09
CA ALA A 116 2.20 16.91 21.14
C ALA A 116 1.34 17.60 20.07
N ALA A 117 0.74 18.75 20.40
CA ALA A 117 -0.17 19.48 19.52
C ALA A 117 -1.30 18.59 18.93
N PRO A 118 -2.14 17.96 19.78
CA PRO A 118 -3.03 16.87 19.36
C PRO A 118 -4.02 17.26 18.24
N THR A 119 -4.56 18.49 18.27
CA THR A 119 -5.45 18.99 17.21
C THR A 119 -4.73 19.14 15.87
N GLN A 120 -3.50 19.69 15.87
CA GLN A 120 -2.69 19.82 14.67
C GLN A 120 -2.30 18.44 14.12
N MET A 121 -1.88 17.54 15.00
CA MET A 121 -1.51 16.18 14.61
C MET A 121 -2.69 15.38 14.07
N ALA A 122 -3.91 15.61 14.59
CA ALA A 122 -5.10 14.99 14.03
C ALA A 122 -5.31 15.42 12.56
N ILE A 123 -5.18 16.71 12.24
CA ILE A 123 -5.30 17.20 10.85
C ILE A 123 -4.25 16.56 9.94
N VAL A 124 -2.98 16.54 10.38
CA VAL A 124 -1.89 15.92 9.62
C VAL A 124 -2.15 14.43 9.39
N ALA A 125 -2.53 13.71 10.45
CA ALA A 125 -2.82 12.27 10.42
C ALA A 125 -3.96 11.92 9.47
N THR A 126 -5.04 12.72 9.44
CA THR A 126 -6.20 12.51 8.57
C THR A 126 -5.79 12.53 7.09
N HIS A 127 -5.08 13.58 6.68
CA HIS A 127 -4.62 13.71 5.30
C HIS A 127 -3.58 12.66 4.95
N LEU A 128 -2.67 12.36 5.89
CA LEU A 128 -1.66 11.34 5.69
C LEU A 128 -2.29 9.96 5.48
N LEU A 129 -3.20 9.54 6.36
CA LEU A 129 -3.81 8.21 6.27
C LEU A 129 -4.67 8.07 5.02
N THR A 130 -5.41 9.12 4.63
CA THR A 130 -6.12 9.17 3.35
C THR A 130 -5.15 8.99 2.16
N ALA A 131 -3.99 9.65 2.20
CA ALA A 131 -2.99 9.53 1.15
C ALA A 131 -2.37 8.13 1.09
N LEU A 132 -2.14 7.48 2.23
CA LEU A 132 -1.63 6.12 2.32
C LEU A 132 -2.62 5.09 1.78
N ILE A 133 -3.90 5.21 2.15
CA ILE A 133 -4.96 4.33 1.64
C ILE A 133 -5.07 4.43 0.11
N ASN A 134 -5.05 5.66 -0.41
CA ASN A 134 -5.09 5.90 -1.85
C ASN A 134 -3.80 5.50 -2.57
N HIS A 135 -2.67 5.47 -1.87
CA HIS A 135 -1.42 4.92 -2.39
C HIS A 135 -1.50 3.40 -2.48
N GLU A 136 -2.03 2.72 -1.45
CA GLU A 136 -2.28 1.27 -1.45
C GLU A 136 -3.12 0.87 -2.69
N TYR A 137 -4.31 1.46 -2.84
CA TYR A 137 -5.19 1.16 -3.97
C TYR A 137 -4.57 1.45 -5.34
N ARG A 138 -3.74 2.49 -5.47
CA ARG A 138 -3.05 2.78 -6.74
C ARG A 138 -2.10 1.65 -7.16
N HIS A 139 -1.48 1.00 -6.19
CA HIS A 139 -0.59 -0.14 -6.43
C HIS A 139 -1.35 -1.43 -6.68
N ASP A 140 -2.53 -1.57 -6.09
CA ASP A 140 -3.41 -2.72 -6.27
C ASP A 140 -4.03 -2.77 -7.67
N ASP A 141 -4.50 -1.63 -8.19
CA ASP A 141 -5.72 -1.62 -9.02
C ASP A 141 -5.68 -2.32 -10.40
N GLY A 142 -6.85 -2.90 -10.72
CA GLY A 142 -7.27 -3.61 -11.92
C GLY A 142 -8.75 -3.37 -12.29
N VAL A 143 -9.04 -3.65 -13.57
CA VAL A 143 -10.30 -3.44 -14.33
C VAL A 143 -10.61 -1.98 -14.70
N SER A 144 -9.89 -1.46 -15.70
CA SER A 144 -10.47 -0.45 -16.58
C SER A 144 -10.26 -0.86 -18.05
N PRO A 145 -11.34 -1.05 -18.84
CA PRO A 145 -11.23 -1.36 -20.27
C PRO A 145 -10.67 -0.19 -21.12
N ALA A 146 -10.32 0.94 -20.50
CA ALA A 146 -9.98 2.18 -21.21
C ALA A 146 -8.54 2.67 -20.99
N ARG A 147 -7.59 1.81 -20.55
CA ARG A 147 -6.22 2.28 -20.29
C ARG A 147 -5.23 1.97 -21.41
N THR A 148 -4.78 3.06 -22.01
CA THR A 148 -3.65 3.15 -22.93
C THR A 148 -2.38 2.59 -22.27
N LYS A 149 -1.72 1.66 -22.97
CA LYS A 149 -0.45 0.94 -22.68
C LYS A 149 0.81 1.81 -22.44
N LEU A 150 0.66 3.03 -21.91
CA LEU A 150 1.72 4.04 -21.88
C LEU A 150 2.40 4.21 -20.52
N ARG A 151 2.16 3.33 -19.54
CA ARG A 151 2.83 3.42 -18.23
C ARG A 151 3.44 2.08 -17.84
N ALA A 152 4.77 2.07 -17.79
CA ALA A 152 5.66 0.97 -17.42
C ALA A 152 5.59 0.59 -15.92
N TRP A 153 4.39 0.48 -15.36
CA TRP A 153 4.16 0.10 -13.97
C TRP A 153 3.19 -1.07 -13.96
N GLY A 154 3.70 -2.30 -14.00
CA GLY A 154 2.86 -3.50 -13.88
C GLY A 154 2.27 -3.60 -12.48
N ARG A 155 1.04 -3.09 -12.29
CA ARG A 155 0.29 -3.11 -11.01
C ARG A 155 -0.02 -4.54 -10.57
N ILE A 156 -0.34 -4.73 -9.29
CA ILE A 156 -0.60 -6.08 -8.73
C ILE A 156 -1.71 -6.80 -9.51
N SER A 157 -2.87 -6.16 -9.71
CA SER A 157 -3.98 -6.77 -10.45
C SER A 157 -3.66 -7.03 -11.93
N GLU A 158 -2.87 -6.17 -12.57
CA GLU A 158 -2.46 -6.33 -13.96
C GLU A 158 -1.55 -7.56 -14.12
N VAL A 159 -0.56 -7.71 -13.24
CA VAL A 159 0.31 -8.89 -13.22
C VAL A 159 -0.50 -10.14 -12.90
N ARG A 160 -1.35 -10.11 -11.87
CA ARG A 160 -2.21 -11.22 -11.45
C ARG A 160 -3.12 -11.72 -12.57
N ALA A 161 -3.88 -10.82 -13.20
CA ALA A 161 -4.91 -11.22 -14.17
C ALA A 161 -4.37 -11.36 -15.59
N GLU A 162 -3.60 -10.38 -16.09
CA GLU A 162 -3.20 -10.36 -17.49
C GLU A 162 -1.96 -11.23 -17.75
N SER A 163 -1.02 -11.26 -16.78
CA SER A 163 0.24 -12.00 -16.97
C SER A 163 0.21 -13.41 -16.38
N LEU A 164 -0.40 -13.59 -15.21
CA LEU A 164 -0.47 -14.88 -14.52
C LEU A 164 -1.79 -15.64 -14.76
N GLY A 165 -2.84 -14.96 -15.23
CA GLY A 165 -4.12 -15.59 -15.58
C GLY A 165 -5.04 -15.90 -14.40
N HIS A 166 -4.79 -15.32 -13.23
CA HIS A 166 -5.63 -15.50 -12.03
C HIS A 166 -6.83 -14.54 -12.02
N ALA A 167 -7.96 -14.98 -11.48
CA ALA A 167 -9.11 -14.12 -11.31
C ALA A 167 -8.82 -13.00 -10.29
N LEU A 168 -9.35 -11.80 -10.55
CA LEU A 168 -9.34 -10.72 -9.56
C LEU A 168 -10.42 -10.97 -8.50
N PRO A 169 -10.14 -10.67 -7.23
CA PRO A 169 -11.19 -10.58 -6.21
C PRO A 169 -12.16 -9.44 -6.53
N ASP A 170 -13.34 -9.46 -5.91
CA ASP A 170 -14.29 -8.34 -5.98
C ASP A 170 -13.69 -7.07 -5.35
N ASP A 171 -14.12 -5.90 -5.84
CA ASP A 171 -13.75 -4.62 -5.23
C ASP A 171 -14.17 -4.60 -3.74
N PRO A 172 -13.37 -3.98 -2.85
CA PRO A 172 -13.74 -3.86 -1.45
C PRO A 172 -14.96 -2.95 -1.27
N THR A 173 -15.80 -3.27 -0.29
CA THR A 173 -17.04 -2.53 -0.02
C THR A 173 -16.81 -1.45 1.03
N SER A 174 -16.96 -0.18 0.64
CA SER A 174 -17.11 0.95 1.56
C SER A 174 -17.86 2.09 0.86
N ASP A 175 -18.75 2.76 1.59
CA ASP A 175 -19.51 3.92 1.09
C ASP A 175 -18.60 5.11 0.73
N ARG A 176 -17.33 5.07 1.17
CA ARG A 176 -16.32 6.11 0.92
C ARG A 176 -15.47 5.82 -0.32
N LEU A 177 -15.61 4.64 -0.93
CA LEU A 177 -14.84 4.26 -2.11
C LEU A 177 -15.55 4.66 -3.39
N ARG A 178 -14.76 5.12 -4.35
CA ARG A 178 -15.22 5.45 -5.71
C ARG A 178 -14.09 5.28 -6.70
N ARG A 179 -14.45 5.19 -7.99
CA ARG A 179 -13.47 5.16 -9.07
C ARG A 179 -13.21 6.56 -9.62
N ILE A 180 -11.95 7.00 -9.60
CA ILE A 180 -11.47 8.26 -10.18
C ILE A 180 -10.35 7.92 -11.16
N ASP A 181 -10.47 8.37 -12.40
CA ASP A 181 -9.58 8.03 -13.51
C ASP A 181 -9.43 6.53 -13.78
N GLY A 182 -10.31 5.69 -13.23
CA GLY A 182 -10.20 4.23 -13.24
C GLY A 182 -9.34 3.66 -12.11
N TYR A 183 -9.03 4.44 -11.08
CA TYR A 183 -8.47 3.98 -9.81
C TYR A 183 -9.52 3.93 -8.70
N LEU A 184 -9.53 2.88 -7.87
CA LEU A 184 -10.17 2.93 -6.55
C LEU A 184 -9.53 4.03 -5.70
N VAL A 185 -10.38 4.90 -5.16
CA VAL A 185 -9.98 6.05 -4.35
C VAL A 185 -10.93 6.18 -3.17
N LEU A 186 -10.36 6.18 -1.96
CA LEU A 186 -11.01 6.62 -0.75
C LEU A 186 -11.25 8.12 -0.81
N SER A 187 -12.51 8.47 -0.67
CA SER A 187 -12.97 9.83 -0.43
C SER A 187 -13.44 10.02 1.00
N PRO A 188 -12.65 10.68 1.85
CA PRO A 188 -13.04 10.91 3.23
C PRO A 188 -14.24 11.88 3.38
N TYR A 189 -14.61 12.60 2.32
CA TYR A 189 -15.69 13.62 2.33
C TYR A 189 -16.83 13.30 1.36
N ALA A 190 -16.95 12.04 0.91
CA ALA A 190 -18.08 11.62 0.07
C ALA A 190 -19.36 11.55 0.89
#